data_AF-A0A6V7LPI2-F1
#
_entry.id   AF-A0A6V7LPI2-F1
#
_cell.length_a   1.000
_cell.length_b   1.000
_cell.length_c   1.000
_cell.angle_alpha   90.00
_cell.angle_beta   90.00
_cell.angle_gamma   90.00
#
_symmetry.space_group_name_H-M   'P 1'
#
loop_
_entity.id
_entity.type
_entity.pdbx_description
1 polymer ?
#
loop_
_entity_poly.entity_id
_entity_poly.type
_entity_poly.pdbx_seq_one_letter_code
_entity_poly.pdbx_strand_id
1 'polypeptide(L)'
;DVSAILQQQLPIWLNEESIWTSALKTIFNLEGQVVPLNTEQSLSSYLATGREVMVSEKTCGNTIRWCTVSSLETEKCRWVAKDALLLGIEPKITCVETNSTFDCLRAISENLADIITIDSNYGYLART
;
A
#
# COMPACT_ATOMS: atom_id res chain seq x y z
N ASP A 1 -2.69 -16.59 -20.31
CA ASP A 1 -3.58 -15.71 -19.54
C ASP A 1 -4.12 -16.49 -18.35
N VAL A 2 -3.78 -16.08 -17.13
CA VAL A 2 -4.14 -16.80 -15.88
C VAL A 2 -5.65 -16.73 -15.64
N SER A 3 -6.31 -15.65 -16.11
CA SER A 3 -7.75 -15.46 -15.92
C SER A 3 -8.57 -16.52 -16.65
N ALA A 4 -8.23 -16.82 -17.91
CA ALA A 4 -8.90 -17.81 -18.73
C ALA A 4 -8.78 -19.24 -18.15
N ILE A 5 -7.61 -19.57 -17.58
CA ILE A 5 -7.38 -20.86 -16.92
C ILE A 5 -8.24 -20.97 -15.67
N LEU A 6 -8.30 -19.93 -14.84
CA LEU A 6 -9.10 -19.91 -13.62
C LEU A 6 -10.59 -20.05 -13.93
N GLN A 7 -11.09 -19.36 -14.97
CA GLN A 7 -12.49 -19.47 -15.40
C GLN A 7 -12.88 -20.90 -15.81
N GLN A 8 -11.96 -21.66 -16.41
CA GLN A 8 -12.20 -23.07 -16.77
C GLN A 8 -12.13 -24.03 -15.58
N GLN A 9 -11.23 -23.79 -14.63
CA GLN A 9 -10.99 -24.73 -13.52
C GLN A 9 -11.95 -24.53 -12.34
N LEU A 10 -12.43 -23.31 -12.12
CA LEU A 10 -13.30 -22.97 -11.00
C LEU A 10 -14.58 -23.84 -10.90
N PRO A 11 -15.31 -24.13 -12.00
CA PRO A 11 -16.49 -25.01 -11.94
C PRO A 11 -16.13 -26.45 -11.54
N ILE A 12 -14.95 -26.92 -11.95
CA ILE A 12 -14.46 -28.26 -11.65
C ILE A 12 -14.16 -28.36 -10.15
N TRP A 13 -13.43 -27.40 -9.60
CA TRP A 13 -13.12 -27.35 -8.17
C TRP A 13 -14.36 -27.19 -7.29
N LEU A 14 -15.34 -26.42 -7.74
CA LEU A 14 -16.60 -26.24 -7.02
C LEU A 14 -17.48 -27.50 -7.01
N ASN A 15 -17.24 -28.49 -7.87
CA ASN A 15 -18.06 -29.69 -7.92
C ASN A 15 -17.78 -30.66 -6.75
N GLU A 16 -16.58 -30.61 -6.16
CA GLU A 16 -16.25 -31.46 -5.01
C GLU A 16 -16.99 -31.00 -3.75
N GLU A 17 -17.53 -31.94 -2.96
CA GLU A 17 -18.12 -31.64 -1.66
C GLU A 17 -17.03 -31.56 -0.59
N SER A 18 -16.73 -30.33 -0.17
CA SER A 18 -15.83 -30.03 0.92
C SER A 18 -16.36 -28.85 1.72
N ILE A 19 -15.76 -28.62 2.89
CA ILE A 19 -16.13 -27.49 3.77
C ILE A 19 -15.89 -26.16 3.05
N TRP A 20 -14.75 -26.01 2.35
CA TRP A 20 -14.42 -24.77 1.68
C TRP A 20 -15.27 -24.55 0.42
N THR A 21 -15.60 -25.59 -0.36
CA THR A 21 -16.49 -25.45 -1.53
C THR A 21 -17.91 -25.08 -1.13
N SER A 22 -18.40 -25.62 -0.02
CA SER A 22 -19.71 -25.26 0.55
C SER A 22 -19.75 -23.81 1.03
N ALA A 23 -18.69 -23.37 1.72
CA ALA A 23 -18.55 -21.97 2.13
C ALA A 23 -18.48 -21.04 0.90
N LEU A 24 -17.69 -21.38 -0.12
CA LEU A 24 -17.55 -20.56 -1.33
C LEU A 24 -18.86 -20.47 -2.14
N LYS A 25 -19.58 -21.59 -2.31
CA LYS A 25 -20.93 -21.62 -2.91
C LYS A 25 -21.92 -20.73 -2.15
N THR A 26 -21.84 -20.75 -0.81
CA THR A 26 -22.68 -19.91 0.04
C THR A 26 -22.36 -18.43 -0.15
N ILE A 27 -21.08 -18.06 -0.21
CA ILE A 27 -20.64 -16.68 -0.50
C ILE A 27 -21.15 -16.23 -1.87
N PHE A 28 -20.98 -17.03 -2.92
CA PHE A 28 -21.48 -16.71 -4.26
C PHE A 28 -23.01 -16.56 -4.34
N ASN A 29 -23.75 -17.25 -3.47
CA ASN A 29 -25.21 -17.14 -3.41
C ASN A 29 -25.69 -15.97 -2.52
N LEU A 30 -24.92 -15.57 -1.51
CA LEU A 30 -25.26 -14.50 -0.56
C LEU A 30 -24.83 -13.11 -1.04
N GLU A 31 -23.70 -13.01 -1.73
CA GLU A 31 -23.20 -11.76 -2.30
C GLU A 31 -23.56 -11.75 -3.79
N GLY A 32 -24.53 -10.90 -4.13
CA GLY A 32 -25.25 -10.91 -5.40
C GLY A 32 -24.40 -11.00 -6.66
N GLN A 33 -25.01 -11.62 -7.68
CA GLN A 33 -24.69 -11.56 -9.10
C GLN A 33 -23.21 -11.27 -9.41
N VAL A 34 -22.41 -12.33 -9.56
CA VAL A 34 -21.05 -12.25 -10.09
C VAL A 34 -21.11 -11.52 -11.45
N VAL A 35 -20.67 -10.27 -11.48
CA VAL A 35 -20.59 -9.49 -12.73
C VAL A 35 -19.29 -9.91 -13.41
N PRO A 36 -19.35 -10.59 -14.56
CA PRO A 36 -18.13 -10.96 -15.25
C PRO A 36 -17.44 -9.69 -15.76
N LEU A 37 -16.14 -9.59 -15.48
CA LEU A 37 -15.27 -8.51 -15.97
C LEU A 37 -15.00 -8.73 -17.47
N ASN A 38 -16.00 -8.40 -18.28
CA ASN A 38 -15.97 -8.62 -19.74
C ASN A 38 -15.10 -7.61 -20.47
N THR A 39 -14.76 -6.53 -19.79
CA THR A 39 -13.94 -5.43 -20.30
C THR A 39 -12.61 -5.45 -19.58
N GLU A 40 -11.52 -5.47 -20.36
CA GLU A 40 -10.19 -5.22 -19.85
C GLU A 40 -10.14 -3.80 -19.28
N GLN A 41 -9.90 -3.70 -17.97
CA GLN A 41 -9.88 -2.44 -17.25
C GLN A 41 -8.61 -2.37 -16.42
N SER A 42 -8.09 -1.16 -16.21
CA SER A 42 -6.98 -0.97 -15.28
C SER A 42 -7.43 -1.29 -13.85
N LEU A 43 -6.49 -1.74 -13.01
CA LEU A 43 -6.75 -1.99 -11.59
C LEU A 43 -7.37 -0.76 -10.90
N SER A 44 -6.94 0.44 -11.27
CA SER A 44 -7.52 1.70 -10.76
C SER A 44 -8.99 1.88 -11.14
N SER A 45 -9.35 1.60 -12.40
CA SER A 45 -10.74 1.71 -12.89
C SER A 45 -11.65 0.68 -12.20
N TYR A 46 -11.16 -0.54 -11.99
CA TYR A 46 -11.89 -1.56 -11.24
C TYR A 46 -12.14 -1.11 -9.79
N LEU A 47 -11.08 -0.68 -9.10
CA LEU A 47 -11.17 -0.25 -7.70
C LEU A 47 -12.07 0.98 -7.51
N ALA A 48 -12.09 1.91 -8.48
CA ALA A 48 -12.97 3.08 -8.45
C ALA A 48 -14.47 2.72 -8.43
N THR A 49 -14.84 1.51 -8.85
CA THR A 49 -16.24 1.04 -8.84
C THR A 49 -16.73 0.71 -7.42
N GLY A 50 -15.83 0.23 -6.55
CA GLY A 50 -16.17 -0.23 -5.19
C GLY A 50 -15.72 0.70 -4.07
N ARG A 51 -14.83 1.65 -4.36
CA ARG A 51 -14.36 2.68 -3.42
C ARG A 51 -14.00 3.95 -4.17
N GLU A 52 -14.16 5.10 -3.53
CA GLU A 52 -13.49 6.32 -4.00
C GLU A 52 -11.98 6.11 -3.89
N VAL A 53 -11.34 5.85 -5.03
CA VAL A 53 -9.90 6.00 -5.11
C VAL A 53 -9.69 7.51 -5.21
N MET A 54 -9.38 8.13 -4.08
CA MET A 54 -8.88 9.50 -4.02
C MET A 54 -7.53 9.54 -4.75
N VAL A 55 -7.57 9.52 -6.10
CA VAL A 55 -6.44 9.97 -6.92
C VAL A 55 -6.50 11.48 -6.80
N SER A 56 -5.96 11.99 -5.70
CA SER A 56 -5.96 13.41 -5.42
C SER A 56 -5.23 14.15 -6.53
N GLU A 57 -6.01 14.73 -7.46
CA GLU A 57 -5.51 15.58 -8.54
C GLU A 57 -4.87 16.86 -8.00
N LYS A 58 -5.10 17.17 -6.72
CA LYS A 58 -4.49 18.27 -5.99
C LYS A 58 -4.00 17.81 -4.62
N THR A 59 -3.02 16.91 -4.60
CA THR A 59 -2.05 16.98 -3.51
C THR A 59 -1.39 18.35 -3.59
N CYS A 60 -1.09 19.01 -2.47
CA CYS A 60 -0.31 20.26 -2.50
C CYS A 60 1.13 20.07 -3.02
N GLY A 61 1.41 19.02 -3.80
CA GLY A 61 2.72 18.61 -4.29
C GLY A 61 3.67 18.15 -3.18
N ASN A 62 3.29 18.31 -1.92
CA ASN A 62 4.17 18.05 -0.80
C ASN A 62 4.20 16.54 -0.56
N THR A 63 5.40 15.99 -0.57
CA THR A 63 5.73 14.65 -0.09
C THR A 63 6.48 14.78 1.21
N ILE A 64 6.28 13.85 2.15
CA ILE A 64 7.14 13.72 3.32
C ILE A 64 8.26 12.73 3.00
N ARG A 65 9.51 13.16 3.16
CA ARG A 65 10.71 12.35 3.04
C ARG A 65 11.09 11.83 4.42
N TRP A 66 10.74 10.59 4.68
CA TRP A 66 11.12 9.89 5.89
C TRP A 66 12.51 9.29 5.73
N CYS A 67 13.44 9.79 6.52
CA CYS A 67 14.80 9.30 6.57
C CYS A 67 14.96 8.07 7.48
N THR A 68 15.64 7.05 6.99
CA THR A 68 15.90 5.76 7.63
C THR A 68 17.40 5.51 7.72
N VAL A 69 17.84 4.71 8.70
CA VAL A 69 19.28 4.47 8.96
C VAL A 69 19.72 3.03 8.67
N SER A 70 18.80 2.19 8.21
CA SER A 70 19.10 0.81 7.81
C SER A 70 18.17 0.34 6.70
N SER A 71 18.61 -0.65 5.93
CA SER A 71 17.80 -1.27 4.88
C SER A 71 16.47 -1.84 5.40
N LEU A 72 16.47 -2.40 6.62
CA LEU A 72 15.26 -2.92 7.26
C LEU A 72 14.27 -1.80 7.62
N GLU A 73 14.76 -0.65 8.08
CA GLU A 73 13.92 0.52 8.29
C GLU A 73 13.40 1.08 6.97
N THR A 74 14.22 1.12 5.92
CA THR A 74 13.81 1.55 4.57
C THR A 74 12.69 0.67 4.03
N GLU A 75 12.78 -0.65 4.22
CA GLU A 75 11.74 -1.60 3.83
C GLU A 75 10.43 -1.35 4.60
N LYS A 76 10.51 -1.18 5.93
CA LYS A 76 9.34 -0.84 6.75
C LYS A 76 8.72 0.50 6.33
N CYS A 77 9.55 1.51 6.04
CA CYS A 77 9.08 2.79 5.53
C CYS A 77 8.31 2.64 4.22
N ARG A 78 8.80 1.82 3.29
CA ARG A 78 8.09 1.55 2.01
C ARG A 78 6.75 0.86 2.23
N TRP A 79 6.69 -0.08 3.17
CA TRP A 79 5.44 -0.73 3.54
C TRP A 79 4.42 0.29 4.11
N VAL A 80 4.85 1.11 5.07
CA VAL A 80 4.02 2.18 5.63
C VAL A 80 3.57 3.18 4.57
N ALA A 81 4.46 3.59 3.66
CA ALA A 81 4.15 4.52 2.58
C ALA A 81 3.08 3.97 1.63
N LYS A 82 3.15 2.66 1.33
CA LYS A 82 2.15 1.98 0.49
C LYS A 82 0.80 1.89 1.19
N ASP A 83 0.78 1.51 2.45
CA ASP A 83 -0.46 1.38 3.22
C ASP A 83 -1.12 2.73 3.46
N ALA A 84 -0.33 3.76 3.78
CA ALA A 84 -0.80 5.14 3.88
C ALA A 84 -1.50 5.58 2.58
N LEU A 85 -0.88 5.32 1.43
CA LEU A 85 -1.49 5.62 0.13
C LEU A 85 -2.79 4.85 -0.10
N LEU A 86 -2.85 3.57 0.26
CA LEU A 86 -4.05 2.74 0.08
C LEU A 86 -5.22 3.16 0.97
N LEU A 87 -4.92 3.75 2.12
CA LEU A 87 -5.87 4.31 3.08
C LEU A 87 -6.23 5.77 2.78
N GLY A 88 -5.65 6.38 1.74
CA GLY A 88 -5.90 7.78 1.39
C GLY A 88 -5.27 8.78 2.37
N ILE A 89 -4.24 8.37 3.12
CA ILE A 89 -3.48 9.26 4.01
C ILE A 89 -2.56 10.14 3.16
N GLU A 90 -2.72 11.44 3.30
CA GLU A 90 -1.90 12.46 2.64
C GLU A 90 -1.10 13.28 3.67
N PRO A 91 0.07 13.83 3.30
CA PRO A 91 0.75 13.73 2.00
C PRO A 91 1.43 12.37 1.77
N LYS A 92 1.83 12.10 0.51
CA LYS A 92 2.56 10.88 0.15
C LYS A 92 3.91 10.80 0.88
N ILE A 93 4.22 9.63 1.39
CA ILE A 93 5.49 9.32 2.06
C ILE A 93 6.50 8.79 1.04
N THR A 94 7.75 9.23 1.16
CA THR A 94 8.92 8.71 0.44
C THR A 94 10.01 8.38 1.44
N CYS A 95 10.89 7.43 1.11
CA CYS A 95 11.90 6.92 2.04
C CYS A 95 13.31 7.29 1.55
N VAL A 96 14.12 7.86 2.44
CA VAL A 96 15.51 8.26 2.19
C VAL A 96 16.43 7.47 3.11
N GLU A 97 17.26 6.59 2.56
CA GLU A 97 18.19 5.79 3.35
C GLU A 97 19.50 6.54 3.56
N THR A 98 20.00 6.52 4.79
CA THR A 98 21.29 7.08 5.21
C THR A 98 22.05 6.06 6.06
N ASN A 99 23.31 6.36 6.39
CA ASN A 99 24.18 5.42 7.10
C ASN A 99 24.08 5.52 8.63
N SER A 100 23.53 6.61 9.17
CA SER A 100 23.46 6.83 10.62
C SER A 100 22.41 7.87 10.99
N THR A 101 21.99 7.86 12.26
CA THR A 101 21.07 8.87 12.82
C THR A 101 21.59 10.30 12.61
N PHE A 102 22.89 10.52 12.73
CA PHE A 102 23.51 11.84 12.55
C PHE A 102 23.52 12.29 11.10
N ASP A 103 23.74 11.38 10.15
CA ASP A 103 23.64 11.68 8.72
C ASP A 103 22.20 12.03 8.34
N CYS A 104 21.25 11.36 8.98
CA CYS A 104 19.83 11.56 8.77
C CYS A 104 19.35 12.91 9.37
N LEU A 105 19.83 13.29 10.56
CA LEU A 105 19.66 14.65 11.11
C LEU A 105 20.31 15.72 10.22
N ARG A 106 21.51 15.45 9.67
CA ARG A 106 22.16 16.35 8.71
C ARG A 106 21.34 16.49 7.43
N ALA A 107 20.85 15.39 6.88
CA ALA A 107 19.98 15.39 5.70
C ALA A 107 18.72 16.22 5.94
N ILE A 108 18.15 16.20 7.15
CA ILE A 108 17.04 17.09 7.51
C ILE A 108 17.49 18.56 7.53
N SER A 109 18.63 18.88 8.15
CA SER A 109 19.16 20.25 8.18
C SER A 109 19.49 20.82 6.79
N GLU A 110 19.89 19.94 5.86
CA GLU A 110 20.20 20.27 4.46
C GLU A 110 18.95 20.23 3.56
N ASN A 111 17.76 20.04 4.15
CA ASN A 111 16.49 19.93 3.43
C ASN A 111 16.48 18.81 2.38
N LEU A 112 17.17 17.70 2.64
CA LEU A 112 17.19 16.46 1.86
C LEU A 112 16.21 15.41 2.42
N ALA A 113 15.81 15.54 3.69
CA ALA A 113 14.78 14.76 4.36
C ALA A 113 13.90 15.65 5.24
N ASP A 114 12.74 15.15 5.68
CA ASP A 114 11.76 15.93 6.45
C ASP A 114 11.56 15.37 7.87
N ILE A 115 11.57 14.05 8.04
CA ILE A 115 11.35 13.38 9.33
C ILE A 115 12.29 12.18 9.53
N ILE A 116 12.51 11.81 10.79
CA ILE A 116 13.26 10.63 11.22
C ILE A 116 12.64 10.11 12.53
N THR A 117 12.73 8.81 12.77
CA THR A 117 12.47 8.22 14.09
C THR A 117 13.79 8.07 14.86
N ILE A 118 13.89 8.69 16.04
CA ILE A 118 15.10 8.66 16.87
C ILE A 118 14.77 8.29 18.31
N ASP A 119 15.76 7.76 19.01
CA ASP A 119 15.67 7.63 20.47
C ASP A 119 15.61 9.00 21.14
N SER A 120 14.88 9.06 22.25
CA SER A 120 14.68 10.26 23.05
C SER A 120 15.99 10.93 23.51
N ASN A 121 17.07 10.18 23.68
CA ASN A 121 18.40 10.69 24.04
C ASN A 121 18.99 11.65 22.99
N TYR A 122 18.60 11.53 21.73
CA TYR A 122 19.02 12.42 20.63
C TYR A 122 18.10 13.62 20.45
N GLY A 123 17.03 13.74 21.24
CA GLY A 123 16.04 14.82 21.10
C GLY A 123 16.60 16.23 21.27
N TYR A 124 17.68 16.41 22.04
CA TYR A 124 18.35 17.71 22.16
C TYR A 124 19.11 18.10 20.89
N LEU A 125 19.69 17.11 20.18
CA LEU A 125 20.40 17.32 18.91
C LEU A 125 19.43 17.59 17.75
N ALA A 126 18.23 17.02 17.79
CA ALA A 126 17.21 17.24 16.77
C ALA A 126 16.57 18.64 16.81
N ARG A 127 16.74 19.38 17.92
CA ARG A 127 16.17 20.73 18.09
C ARG A 127 17.11 21.86 17.64
N THR A 128 18.39 21.56 17.52
CA THR A 128 19.45 22.48 17.09
C THR A 128 19.65 22.40 15.60
#